data_AF-A0A6A5VVY0-F1
#
_entry.id   AF-A0A6A5VVY0-F1
#
_cell.length_a   1.000
_cell.length_b   1.000
_cell.length_c   1.000
_cell.angle_alpha   90.00
_cell.angle_beta   90.00
_cell.angle_gamma   90.00
#
_symmetry.space_group_name_H-M   'P 1'
#
loop_
_entity.id
_entity.type
_entity.pdbx_description
1 polymer ?
#
loop_
_entity_poly.entity_id
_entity_poly.type
_entity_poly.pdbx_seq_one_letter_code
_entity_poly.pdbx_strand_id
1 'polypeptide(L)'
;YLVMDYIKGDTLSAAWPRLSQNQRDDAMNRLAAQFKALRSVSQPDPCYYGRIERQGIIPNTPMIRNPQASWGGPYGYYTELVEAMETSMQFSAPVLTHIDAKAENILVCENGRVVIIDWETLAWLPKWAQW
;
A
#
# COMPACT_ATOMS: atom_id res chain seq x y z
N TYR A 1 -16.13 -18.23 1.78
CA TYR A 1 -16.12 -17.27 2.91
C TYR A 1 -14.81 -17.45 3.64
N LEU A 2 -14.23 -16.38 4.18
CA LEU A 2 -13.00 -16.41 4.96
C LEU A 2 -13.38 -16.20 6.44
N VAL A 3 -12.83 -17.02 7.34
CA VAL A 3 -12.98 -16.85 8.79
C VAL A 3 -11.61 -16.55 9.35
N MET A 4 -11.50 -15.50 10.17
CA MET A 4 -10.26 -15.06 10.80
C MET A 4 -10.54 -14.74 12.26
N ASP A 5 -9.49 -14.81 13.08
CA ASP A 5 -9.57 -14.37 14.46
C ASP A 5 -9.91 -12.89 14.53
N TYR A 6 -10.83 -12.54 15.44
CA TYR A 6 -11.18 -11.15 15.68
C TYR A 6 -10.03 -10.43 16.39
N ILE A 7 -9.58 -9.34 15.79
CA ILE A 7 -8.56 -8.47 16.36
C ILE A 7 -9.24 -7.28 17.02
N LYS A 8 -9.24 -7.26 18.36
CA LYS A 8 -9.78 -6.14 19.13
C LYS A 8 -8.89 -4.90 18.96
N GLY A 9 -9.46 -3.81 18.46
CA GLY A 9 -8.81 -2.51 18.29
C GLY A 9 -9.72 -1.54 17.56
N ASP A 10 -9.35 -0.26 17.57
CA ASP A 10 -10.00 0.77 16.77
C ASP A 10 -9.26 0.93 15.45
N THR A 11 -9.96 1.33 14.38
CA THR A 11 -9.27 1.75 13.16
C THR A 11 -8.35 2.94 13.46
N LEU A 12 -7.24 3.07 12.73
CA LEU A 12 -6.31 4.18 12.89
C LEU A 12 -7.04 5.50 12.66
N SER A 13 -7.94 5.56 11.68
CA SER A 13 -8.81 6.72 11.40
C SER A 13 -9.62 7.13 12.64
N ALA A 14 -10.27 6.16 13.30
CA ALA A 14 -11.05 6.41 14.51
C ALA A 14 -10.17 6.75 15.73
N ALA A 15 -9.01 6.11 15.87
CA ALA A 15 -8.09 6.30 17.00
C ALA A 15 -7.30 7.61 16.91
N TRP A 16 -6.96 8.08 15.70
CA TRP A 16 -6.03 9.18 15.45
C TRP A 16 -6.29 10.44 16.30
N PRO A 17 -7.54 10.92 16.47
CA PRO A 17 -7.82 12.12 17.28
C PRO A 17 -7.52 11.94 18.76
N ARG A 18 -7.53 10.70 19.28
CA ARG A 18 -7.29 10.37 20.69
C ARG A 18 -5.82 10.09 21.01
N LEU A 19 -5.01 9.77 20.00
CA LEU A 19 -3.59 9.46 20.19
C LEU A 19 -2.80 10.75 20.47
N SER A 20 -1.95 10.69 21.49
CA SER A 20 -0.88 11.67 21.71
C SER A 20 0.14 11.64 20.58
N GLN A 21 0.97 12.68 20.46
CA GLN A 21 2.01 12.74 19.44
C GLN A 21 2.97 11.54 19.51
N ASN A 22 3.43 11.17 20.71
CA ASN A 22 4.31 10.03 20.92
C ASN A 22 3.66 8.71 20.46
N GLN A 23 2.35 8.54 20.67
CA GLN A 23 1.63 7.35 20.24
C GLN A 23 1.45 7.31 18.71
N ARG A 24 1.24 8.48 18.07
CA ARG A 24 1.21 8.57 16.61
C ARG A 24 2.57 8.21 16.01
N ASP A 25 3.65 8.72 16.58
CA ASP A 25 5.01 8.44 16.11
C ASP A 25 5.36 6.95 16.26
N ASP A 26 5.03 6.34 17.41
CA ASP A 26 5.20 4.89 17.60
C ASP A 26 4.37 4.07 16.60
N ALA A 27 3.09 4.43 16.40
CA ALA A 27 2.22 3.75 15.46
C ALA A 27 2.77 3.83 14.02
N MET A 28 3.24 5.00 13.59
CA MET A 28 3.82 5.20 12.27
C MET A 28 5.15 4.45 12.10
N ASN A 29 5.98 4.38 13.14
CA ASN A 29 7.22 3.59 13.12
C ASN A 29 6.92 2.10 12.97
N ARG A 30 5.92 1.57 13.69
CA ARG A 30 5.47 0.17 13.56
C ARG A 30 4.91 -0.13 12.19
N LEU A 31 4.09 0.77 11.65
CA LEU A 31 3.53 0.63 10.30
C LEU A 31 4.64 0.63 9.23
N ALA A 32 5.60 1.55 9.35
CA ALA A 32 6.75 1.62 8.45
C ALA A 32 7.61 0.34 8.51
N ALA A 33 7.80 -0.24 9.70
CA ALA A 33 8.50 -1.51 9.88
C ALA A 33 7.76 -2.66 9.19
N GLN A 34 6.43 -2.73 9.31
CA GLN A 34 5.60 -3.73 8.63
C GLN A 34 5.69 -3.61 7.11
N PHE A 35 5.61 -2.40 6.54
CA PHE A 35 5.80 -2.22 5.10
C PHE A 35 7.20 -2.59 4.62
N LYS A 36 8.24 -2.34 5.42
CA LYS A 36 9.60 -2.81 5.11
C LYS A 36 9.65 -4.33 5.06
N ALA A 37 9.05 -5.00 6.05
CA ALA A 37 8.97 -6.46 6.08
C ALA A 37 8.19 -7.02 4.88
N LEU A 38 7.02 -6.44 4.57
CA LEU A 38 6.23 -6.83 3.40
C LEU A 38 7.03 -6.73 2.09
N ARG A 39 7.79 -5.64 1.92
CA ARG A 39 8.61 -5.40 0.72
C ARG A 39 9.87 -6.25 0.65
N SER A 40 10.28 -6.88 1.77
CA SER A 40 11.41 -7.82 1.80
C SER A 40 11.06 -9.24 1.37
N VAL A 41 9.77 -9.54 1.16
CA VAL A 41 9.35 -10.84 0.62
C VAL A 41 9.94 -11.00 -0.78
N SER A 42 10.65 -12.11 -1.00
CA SER A 42 11.30 -12.41 -2.28
C SER A 42 10.27 -12.48 -3.40
N GLN A 43 10.59 -11.82 -4.52
CA GLN A 43 9.77 -11.91 -5.71
C GLN A 43 9.80 -13.33 -6.29
N PRO A 44 8.70 -13.79 -6.91
CA PRO A 44 8.69 -15.02 -7.70
C PRO A 44 9.67 -14.93 -8.89
N ASP A 45 10.20 -16.06 -9.32
CA ASP A 45 11.00 -16.19 -10.54
C ASP A 45 10.21 -16.98 -11.62
N PRO A 46 10.02 -16.45 -12.84
CA PRO A 46 10.33 -15.10 -13.27
C PRO A 46 9.42 -14.06 -12.60
N CYS A 47 9.97 -12.87 -12.36
CA CYS A 47 9.23 -11.76 -11.75
C CYS A 47 8.06 -11.33 -12.64
N TYR A 48 7.02 -10.79 -12.00
CA TYR A 48 5.84 -10.30 -12.69
C TYR A 48 5.15 -9.19 -11.91
N TYR A 49 4.39 -8.37 -12.61
CA TYR A 49 3.46 -7.41 -12.03
C TYR A 49 2.07 -8.06 -11.99
N GLY A 50 1.42 -8.06 -10.82
CA GLY A 50 0.17 -8.77 -10.63
C GLY A 50 -0.04 -9.25 -9.21
N ARG A 51 -1.22 -9.78 -8.93
CA ARG A 51 -1.53 -10.38 -7.62
C ARG A 51 -0.86 -11.75 -7.48
N ILE A 52 -0.83 -12.25 -6.25
CA ILE A 52 -0.27 -13.58 -5.92
C ILE A 52 -0.85 -14.64 -6.87
N GLU A 53 -0.03 -15.65 -7.19
CA GLU A 53 -0.36 -16.72 -8.15
C GLU A 53 -0.63 -16.22 -9.58
N ARG A 54 0.02 -15.12 -10.00
CA ARG A 54 -0.09 -14.54 -11.36
C ARG A 54 -1.52 -14.11 -11.72
N GLN A 55 -2.31 -13.72 -10.73
CA GLN A 55 -3.64 -13.16 -10.97
C GLN A 55 -3.54 -11.70 -11.45
N GLY A 56 -4.55 -11.26 -12.22
CA GLY A 56 -4.62 -9.87 -12.67
C GLY A 56 -4.72 -8.86 -11.51
N ILE A 57 -4.17 -7.66 -11.74
CA ILE A 57 -4.37 -6.50 -10.85
C ILE A 57 -5.87 -6.15 -10.86
N ILE A 58 -6.38 -5.71 -9.71
CA ILE A 58 -7.79 -5.32 -9.60
C ILE A 58 -8.06 -4.12 -10.52
N PRO A 59 -9.16 -4.14 -11.29
CA PRO A 59 -9.56 -3.00 -12.11
C PRO A 59 -9.63 -1.71 -11.29
N ASN A 60 -9.30 -0.57 -11.91
CA ASN A 60 -9.32 0.76 -11.27
C ASN A 60 -8.30 0.93 -10.13
N THR A 61 -7.20 0.18 -10.11
CA THR A 61 -6.04 0.50 -9.26
C THR A 61 -5.32 1.74 -9.83
N PRO A 62 -5.28 2.92 -9.18
CA PRO A 62 -4.47 4.04 -9.68
C PRO A 62 -2.98 3.70 -9.80
N MET A 63 -2.35 4.03 -10.93
CA MET A 63 -0.95 3.64 -11.23
C MET A 63 -0.05 4.82 -11.62
N ILE A 64 -0.35 6.03 -11.14
CA ILE A 64 0.37 7.23 -11.58
C ILE A 64 1.20 7.78 -10.42
N ARG A 65 2.53 7.70 -10.54
CA ARG A 65 3.45 8.51 -9.74
C ARG A 65 4.66 8.92 -10.56
N ASN A 66 4.54 10.06 -11.23
CA ASN A 66 5.61 10.65 -12.01
C ASN A 66 6.45 11.62 -11.14
N PRO A 67 7.73 11.33 -10.84
CA PRO A 67 8.58 12.23 -10.05
C PRO A 67 9.00 13.51 -10.78
N GLN A 68 8.78 13.62 -12.09
CA GLN A 68 9.06 14.79 -12.92
C GLN A 68 7.82 15.70 -13.12
N ALA A 69 6.62 15.26 -12.71
CA ALA A 69 5.40 16.07 -12.76
C ALA A 69 4.91 16.39 -11.33
N SER A 70 4.08 17.43 -11.18
CA SER A 70 3.27 17.59 -9.96
C SER A 70 2.46 16.31 -9.70
N TRP A 71 2.24 16.00 -8.42
CA TRP A 71 1.66 14.73 -7.96
C TRP A 71 0.40 14.37 -8.77
N GLY A 72 0.52 13.42 -9.70
CA GLY A 72 -0.59 12.92 -10.52
C GLY A 72 -1.05 13.79 -11.69
N GLY A 73 -0.26 14.80 -12.12
CA GLY A 73 -0.59 15.67 -13.26
C GLY A 73 -0.71 17.15 -12.87
N PRO A 74 -1.45 17.99 -13.62
CA PRO A 74 -2.32 17.61 -14.75
C PRO A 74 -1.53 17.16 -15.98
N TYR A 75 -2.13 16.28 -16.78
CA TYR A 75 -1.65 15.88 -18.10
C TYR A 75 -2.57 16.50 -19.15
N GLY A 76 -2.00 17.17 -20.15
CA GLY A 76 -2.77 17.86 -21.19
C GLY A 76 -3.38 16.90 -22.21
N TYR A 77 -2.78 15.72 -22.37
CA TYR A 77 -3.21 14.70 -23.34
C TYR A 77 -3.16 13.29 -22.75
N TYR A 78 -3.93 12.36 -23.33
CA TYR A 78 -3.95 10.97 -22.89
C TYR A 78 -2.58 10.29 -23.02
N THR A 79 -1.79 10.67 -24.02
CA THR A 79 -0.46 10.13 -24.26
C THR A 79 0.50 10.49 -23.14
N GLU A 80 0.47 11.74 -22.66
CA GLU A 80 1.28 12.20 -21.53
C GLU A 80 0.95 11.43 -20.25
N LEU A 81 -0.34 11.10 -20.04
CA LEU A 81 -0.79 10.27 -18.94
C LEU A 81 -0.27 8.82 -19.04
N VAL A 82 -0.35 8.21 -20.23
CA VAL A 82 0.14 6.84 -20.49
C VAL A 82 1.65 6.78 -20.31
N GLU A 83 2.39 7.74 -20.86
CA GLU A 83 3.85 7.85 -20.71
C GLU A 83 4.23 8.01 -19.24
N ALA A 84 3.49 8.84 -18.48
CA ALA A 84 3.71 8.98 -17.05
C ALA A 84 3.46 7.67 -16.28
N MET A 85 2.43 6.90 -16.63
CA MET A 85 2.18 5.57 -16.04
C MET A 85 3.32 4.60 -16.37
N GLU A 86 3.73 4.51 -17.63
CA GLU A 86 4.81 3.64 -18.08
C GLU A 86 6.13 3.98 -17.38
N THR A 87 6.49 5.26 -17.38
CA THR A 87 7.64 5.82 -16.65
C THR A 87 7.59 5.39 -15.18
N SER A 88 6.45 5.58 -14.51
CA SER A 88 6.27 5.21 -13.09
C SER A 88 6.54 3.71 -12.85
N MET A 89 6.12 2.86 -13.77
CA MET A 89 6.30 1.41 -13.67
C MET A 89 7.73 0.95 -13.97
N GLN A 90 8.39 1.53 -14.98
CA GLN A 90 9.76 1.16 -15.39
C GLN A 90 10.81 1.44 -14.31
N PHE A 91 10.62 2.47 -13.49
CA PHE A 91 11.61 2.88 -12.49
C PHE A 91 11.64 2.04 -11.20
N SER A 92 10.86 0.96 -11.10
CA SER A 92 10.77 0.21 -9.84
C SER A 92 10.44 -1.26 -10.04
N ALA A 93 11.36 -2.10 -9.54
CA ALA A 93 11.11 -3.54 -9.41
C ALA A 93 9.85 -3.80 -8.54
N PRO A 94 9.03 -4.80 -8.87
CA PRO A 94 7.76 -5.03 -8.20
C PRO A 94 7.97 -5.62 -6.80
N VAL A 95 7.57 -4.92 -5.75
CA VAL A 95 7.56 -5.44 -4.38
C VAL A 95 6.14 -5.82 -3.98
N LEU A 96 5.99 -6.62 -2.94
CA LEU A 96 4.66 -6.90 -2.42
C LEU A 96 4.10 -5.61 -1.78
N THR A 97 2.95 -5.17 -2.26
CA THR A 97 2.30 -3.92 -1.86
C THR A 97 0.86 -4.20 -1.45
N HIS A 98 0.39 -3.55 -0.37
CA HIS A 98 -0.97 -3.75 0.10
C HIS A 98 -2.00 -3.07 -0.80
N ILE A 99 -1.68 -1.92 -1.41
CA ILE A 99 -2.58 -1.20 -2.33
C ILE A 99 -3.94 -0.80 -1.73
N ASP A 100 -4.11 -0.79 -0.41
CA ASP A 100 -5.31 -0.20 0.24
C ASP A 100 -5.04 0.05 1.73
N ALA A 101 -3.83 0.49 2.06
CA ALA A 101 -3.43 0.68 3.45
C ALA A 101 -3.87 2.05 3.99
N LYS A 102 -5.11 2.43 3.70
CA LYS A 102 -5.78 3.59 4.28
C LYS A 102 -6.01 3.38 5.79
N ALA A 103 -6.24 4.47 6.51
CA ALA A 103 -6.34 4.46 7.96
C ALA A 103 -7.52 3.60 8.50
N GLU A 104 -8.51 3.30 7.67
CA GLU A 104 -9.63 2.40 7.97
C GLU A 104 -9.19 0.92 7.98
N ASN A 105 -8.17 0.58 7.18
CA ASN A 105 -7.62 -0.77 7.05
C ASN A 105 -6.40 -1.02 7.95
N ILE A 106 -6.22 -0.16 8.95
CA ILE A 106 -5.18 -0.27 9.97
C ILE A 106 -5.85 -0.24 11.33
N LEU A 107 -5.56 -1.20 12.20
CA LEU A 107 -6.07 -1.27 13.57
C LEU A 107 -4.98 -0.84 14.57
N VAL A 108 -5.37 -0.06 15.57
CA VAL A 108 -4.58 0.28 16.75
C VAL A 108 -5.20 -0.44 17.95
N CYS A 109 -4.45 -1.40 18.51
CA CYS A 109 -4.87 -2.17 19.67
C CYS A 109 -4.59 -1.41 20.98
N GLU A 110 -5.27 -1.77 22.07
CA GLU A 110 -5.11 -1.15 23.41
C GLU A 110 -3.65 -1.13 23.92
N ASN A 111 -2.83 -2.12 23.52
CA ASN A 111 -1.42 -2.23 23.89
C ASN A 111 -0.46 -1.50 22.93
N GLY A 112 -0.97 -0.66 22.01
CA GLY A 112 -0.16 0.03 21.00
C GLY A 112 0.26 -0.83 19.81
N ARG A 113 -0.18 -2.10 19.73
CA ARG A 113 0.05 -2.93 18.55
C ARG A 113 -0.72 -2.36 17.35
N VAL A 114 -0.03 -2.23 16.22
CA VAL A 114 -0.59 -1.81 14.94
C VAL A 114 -0.74 -3.04 14.03
N VAL A 115 -1.91 -3.22 13.42
CA VAL A 115 -2.20 -4.35 12.53
C VAL A 115 -2.79 -3.85 11.22
N ILE A 116 -2.30 -4.35 10.09
CA ILE A 116 -2.87 -4.09 8.76
C ILE A 116 -3.87 -5.22 8.42
N ILE A 117 -5.05 -4.84 7.94
CA ILE A 117 -6.14 -5.75 7.54
C ILE A 117 -6.57 -5.45 6.10
N ASP A 118 -7.48 -6.27 5.56
CA ASP A 118 -8.08 -6.07 4.23
C ASP A 118 -7.12 -6.23 3.06
N TRP A 119 -6.49 -7.41 2.98
CA TRP A 119 -5.42 -7.74 2.03
C TRP A 119 -5.90 -8.10 0.61
N GLU A 120 -7.17 -7.84 0.26
CA GLU A 120 -7.76 -8.33 -0.99
C GLU A 120 -7.08 -7.78 -2.25
N THR A 121 -6.51 -6.58 -2.14
CA THR A 121 -5.85 -5.86 -3.23
C THR A 121 -4.36 -6.14 -3.33
N LEU A 122 -3.77 -6.93 -2.42
CA LEU A 122 -2.34 -7.22 -2.35
C LEU A 122 -1.75 -7.68 -3.71
N ALA A 123 -0.72 -6.95 -4.20
CA ALA A 123 -0.07 -7.28 -5.48
C ALA A 123 1.42 -6.93 -5.52
N TRP A 124 2.12 -7.56 -6.46
CA TRP A 124 3.49 -7.24 -6.88
C TRP A 124 3.47 -5.99 -7.76
N LEU A 125 3.82 -4.85 -7.16
CA LEU A 125 3.85 -3.54 -7.82
C LEU A 125 5.02 -2.69 -7.33
N PRO A 126 5.37 -1.62 -8.05
CA PRO A 126 6.34 -0.65 -7.56
C PRO A 126 6.04 -0.17 -6.13
N LYS A 127 7.09 0.07 -5.32
CA LYS A 127 6.97 0.50 -3.92
C LYS A 127 6.06 1.72 -3.70
N TRP A 128 5.91 2.55 -4.72
CA TRP A 128 5.13 3.77 -4.68
C TRP A 128 3.63 3.56 -4.84
N ALA A 129 3.19 2.37 -5.27
CA ALA A 129 1.78 2.01 -5.36
C ALA A 129 1.14 1.76 -3.98
N GLN A 130 1.95 1.84 -2.91
CA GLN A 130 1.43 1.87 -1.55
C GLN A 130 0.85 3.27 -1.28
N TRP A 131 -0.47 3.41 -1.41
CA TRP A 131 -1.23 4.49 -0.79
C TRP A 131 -1.68 4.13 0.62
#